data_AF-A0A525D4J3-F1
#
_entry.id   AF-A0A525D4J3-F1
#
_cell.length_a   1.000
_cell.length_b   1.000
_cell.length_c   1.000
_cell.angle_alpha   90.00
_cell.angle_beta   90.00
_cell.angle_gamma   90.00
#
_symmetry.space_group_name_H-M   'P 1'
#
loop_
_entity.id
_entity.type
_entity.pdbx_description
1 polymer ?
#
loop_
_entity_poly.entity_id
_entity_poly.type
_entity_poly.pdbx_seq_one_letter_code
_entity_poly.pdbx_strand_id
1 'polypeptide(L)'
;MNWDTFFDTGESITSAEAKQFMSSGEAERYQLIDVRQPKEYEESHIPGAILIPLPELSLRQSEVDHDKPTIVYCRSGVRSKAACQILNNAGVRHVFNMNGGLIDWDGGESVGSEAMGIEYFASGDFETSFELAYQMEAGLKQFYLALVEQTDNPNEKETLTQMARFEDGHMAKLLSKYKDSNPAVPGENELNILEGGFDIDEMISVFKDQLGTPEKAIQLGMKFEAQAFDLYSRLARKHAGTDVATFYQEMANEEQEHLNKLSAKLEELL
;
A
#
# COMPACT_ATOMS: atom_id res chain seq x y z
N MET A 1 12.02 -2.95 -44.03
CA MET A 1 12.32 -2.33 -42.72
C MET A 1 11.03 -2.40 -41.92
N ASN A 2 11.01 -3.19 -40.84
CA ASN A 2 9.79 -3.44 -40.07
C ASN A 2 9.61 -2.29 -39.07
N TRP A 3 8.61 -1.43 -39.30
CA TRP A 3 8.43 -0.20 -38.53
C TRP A 3 8.05 -0.48 -37.06
N ASP A 4 7.46 -1.65 -36.79
CA ASP A 4 7.06 -2.08 -35.44
C ASP A 4 8.25 -2.31 -34.50
N THR A 5 9.42 -2.67 -35.04
CA THR A 5 10.63 -2.94 -34.25
C THR A 5 11.42 -1.68 -33.86
N PHE A 6 11.05 -0.49 -34.37
CA PHE A 6 11.77 0.75 -34.09
C PHE A 6 11.42 1.36 -32.71
N PHE A 7 10.30 0.92 -32.11
CA PHE A 7 9.76 1.43 -30.84
C PHE A 7 9.79 0.39 -29.71
N ASP A 8 10.41 -0.77 -29.93
CA ASP A 8 10.34 -1.95 -29.04
C ASP A 8 11.57 -2.10 -28.15
N THR A 9 12.03 -0.99 -27.56
CA THR A 9 13.23 -0.96 -26.69
C THR A 9 12.92 -1.10 -25.20
N GLY A 10 11.68 -1.44 -24.82
CA GLY A 10 11.31 -1.69 -23.42
C GLY A 10 11.15 -3.17 -23.17
N GLU A 11 11.82 -3.71 -22.15
CA GLU A 11 11.50 -5.03 -21.61
C GLU A 11 10.04 -4.98 -21.11
N SER A 12 9.23 -6.00 -21.44
CA SER A 12 7.85 -6.07 -20.99
C SER A 12 7.64 -7.35 -20.21
N ILE A 13 6.97 -7.21 -19.06
CA ILE A 13 6.61 -8.31 -18.18
C ILE A 13 5.09 -8.35 -18.04
N THR A 14 4.53 -9.52 -17.77
CA THR A 14 3.12 -9.69 -17.39
C THR A 14 2.86 -9.18 -15.97
N SER A 15 1.60 -8.94 -15.61
CA SER A 15 1.21 -8.63 -14.23
C SER A 15 1.65 -9.71 -13.24
N ALA A 16 1.54 -10.98 -13.63
CA ALA A 16 1.98 -12.12 -12.81
C ALA A 16 3.50 -12.13 -12.58
N GLU A 17 4.30 -11.87 -13.62
CA GLU A 17 5.75 -11.76 -13.49
C GLU A 17 6.15 -10.54 -12.65
N ALA A 18 5.46 -9.41 -12.80
CA ALA A 18 5.65 -8.23 -11.96
C ALA A 18 5.37 -8.55 -10.48
N LYS A 19 4.25 -9.22 -10.18
CA LYS A 19 3.91 -9.67 -8.83
C LYS A 19 4.97 -10.59 -8.25
N GLN A 20 5.41 -11.61 -9.02
CA GLN A 20 6.46 -12.51 -8.57
C GLN A 20 7.78 -11.78 -8.28
N PHE A 21 8.15 -10.83 -9.14
CA PHE A 21 9.33 -9.99 -8.93
C PHE A 21 9.22 -9.19 -7.64
N MET A 22 8.08 -8.53 -7.41
CA MET A 22 7.77 -7.75 -6.21
C MET A 22 7.79 -8.59 -4.93
N SER A 23 7.22 -9.81 -4.97
CA SER A 23 7.18 -10.70 -3.80
C SER A 23 8.52 -11.38 -3.47
N SER A 24 9.47 -11.40 -4.41
CA SER A 24 10.74 -12.11 -4.27
C SER A 24 11.86 -11.32 -3.57
N GLY A 25 11.62 -10.07 -3.18
CA GLY A 25 12.64 -9.20 -2.61
C GLY A 25 12.10 -8.09 -1.71
N GLU A 26 13.02 -7.42 -1.01
CA GLU A 26 12.73 -6.22 -0.20
C GLU A 26 12.28 -5.06 -1.11
N ALA A 27 11.36 -4.20 -0.63
CA ALA A 27 10.79 -3.12 -1.44
C ALA A 27 11.85 -2.10 -1.94
N GLU A 28 13.06 -2.09 -1.36
CA GLU A 28 14.16 -1.25 -1.84
C GLU A 28 14.76 -1.69 -3.20
N ARG A 29 14.50 -2.94 -3.62
CA ARG A 29 15.09 -3.52 -4.84
C ARG A 29 14.44 -3.06 -6.13
N TYR A 30 13.29 -2.42 -6.05
CA TYR A 30 12.55 -1.96 -7.21
C TYR A 30 11.80 -0.66 -6.94
N GLN A 31 11.30 -0.06 -8.01
CA GLN A 31 10.33 1.01 -7.94
C GLN A 31 9.17 0.72 -8.87
N LEU A 32 7.97 1.07 -8.43
CA LEU A 32 6.73 0.87 -9.16
C LEU A 32 6.14 2.23 -9.50
N ILE A 33 5.97 2.53 -10.78
CA ILE A 33 5.50 3.83 -11.26
C ILE A 33 4.12 3.68 -11.90
N ASP A 34 3.13 4.38 -11.34
CA ASP A 34 1.81 4.54 -11.94
C ASP A 34 1.80 5.79 -12.82
N VAL A 35 1.57 5.62 -14.12
CA VAL A 35 1.52 6.74 -15.08
C VAL A 35 0.09 7.15 -15.47
N ARG A 36 -0.90 6.71 -14.69
CA ARG A 36 -2.31 7.10 -14.86
C ARG A 36 -2.57 8.52 -14.34
N GLN A 37 -3.81 8.98 -14.48
CA GLN A 37 -4.25 10.26 -13.92
C GLN A 37 -4.50 10.14 -12.40
N PRO A 38 -4.36 11.23 -11.62
CA PRO A 38 -4.57 11.20 -10.17
C PRO A 38 -5.89 10.56 -9.75
N LYS A 39 -6.98 10.90 -10.44
CA LYS A 39 -8.30 10.29 -10.17
C LYS A 39 -8.31 8.76 -10.35
N GLU A 40 -7.59 8.22 -11.33
CA GLU A 40 -7.52 6.77 -11.53
C GLU A 40 -6.70 6.07 -10.44
N TYR A 41 -5.65 6.74 -9.94
CA TYR A 41 -4.84 6.27 -8.82
C TYR A 41 -5.65 6.29 -7.52
N GLU A 42 -6.42 7.37 -7.32
CA GLU A 42 -7.33 7.55 -6.20
C GLU A 42 -8.43 6.50 -6.15
N GLU A 43 -8.97 6.10 -7.30
CA GLU A 43 -9.98 5.04 -7.37
C GLU A 43 -9.40 3.67 -6.97
N SER A 44 -8.17 3.36 -7.39
CA SER A 44 -7.41 2.18 -6.97
C SER A 44 -6.00 2.22 -7.55
N HIS A 45 -4.98 1.70 -6.86
CA HIS A 45 -3.59 1.58 -7.32
C HIS A 45 -2.87 0.38 -6.71
N ILE A 46 -1.73 -0.01 -7.28
CA ILE A 46 -0.90 -1.08 -6.70
C ILE A 46 -0.15 -0.50 -5.49
N PRO A 47 -0.19 -1.17 -4.32
CA PRO A 47 0.45 -0.67 -3.11
C PRO A 47 1.92 -0.33 -3.31
N GLY A 48 2.36 0.82 -2.78
CA GLY A 48 3.73 1.29 -2.89
C GLY A 48 4.07 1.93 -4.24
N ALA A 49 3.13 2.02 -5.18
CA ALA A 49 3.32 2.77 -6.43
C ALA A 49 3.64 4.25 -6.15
N ILE A 50 4.38 4.87 -7.08
CA ILE A 50 4.61 6.30 -7.14
C ILE A 50 3.79 6.84 -8.31
N LEU A 51 2.92 7.80 -8.04
CA LEU A 51 2.10 8.43 -9.07
C LEU A 51 2.91 9.49 -9.81
N ILE A 52 3.24 9.19 -11.07
CA ILE A 52 3.85 10.15 -12.00
C ILE A 52 3.06 10.11 -13.31
N PRO A 53 2.01 10.93 -13.47
CA PRO A 53 1.17 10.92 -14.66
C PRO A 53 2.02 11.05 -15.94
N LEU A 54 1.70 10.25 -16.97
CA LEU A 54 2.47 10.24 -18.23
C LEU A 54 2.79 11.65 -18.78
N PRO A 55 1.86 12.64 -18.78
CA PRO A 55 2.16 14.00 -19.25
C PRO A 55 3.22 14.74 -18.43
N GLU A 56 3.38 14.40 -17.15
CA GLU A 56 4.30 15.04 -16.21
C GLU A 56 5.65 14.32 -16.13
N LEU A 57 5.72 13.06 -16.57
CA LEU A 57 6.86 12.17 -16.39
C LEU A 57 8.20 12.77 -16.84
N SER A 58 8.21 13.48 -17.96
CA SER A 58 9.42 14.14 -18.48
C SER A 58 9.96 15.27 -17.57
N LEU A 59 9.08 15.93 -16.81
CA LEU A 59 9.43 17.00 -15.87
C LEU A 59 9.77 16.44 -14.48
N ARG A 60 9.23 15.27 -14.14
CA ARG A 60 9.35 14.60 -12.85
C ARG A 60 10.32 13.42 -12.86
N GLN A 61 11.16 13.29 -13.90
CA GLN A 61 12.12 12.19 -14.04
C GLN A 61 13.13 12.09 -12.87
N SER A 62 13.37 13.19 -12.14
CA SER A 62 14.24 13.18 -10.94
C SER A 62 13.64 12.44 -9.75
N GLU A 63 12.36 12.11 -9.77
CA GLU A 63 11.69 11.30 -8.74
C GLU A 63 11.91 9.80 -8.96
N VAL A 64 12.44 9.41 -10.13
CA VAL A 64 12.78 8.03 -10.47
C VAL A 64 14.26 7.82 -10.14
N ASP A 65 14.57 6.74 -9.42
CA ASP A 65 15.95 6.30 -9.21
C ASP A 65 16.45 5.57 -10.46
N HIS A 66 17.45 6.15 -11.13
CA HIS A 66 17.96 5.62 -12.40
C HIS A 66 18.64 4.25 -12.27
N ASP A 67 19.04 3.88 -11.04
CA ASP A 67 19.80 2.67 -10.77
C ASP A 67 18.91 1.52 -10.29
N LYS A 68 17.65 1.80 -9.95
CA LYS A 68 16.69 0.79 -9.51
C LYS A 68 15.90 0.19 -10.67
N PRO A 69 15.69 -1.15 -10.67
CA PRO A 69 14.66 -1.79 -11.49
C PRO A 69 13.32 -1.07 -11.37
N THR A 70 12.80 -0.58 -12.51
CA THR A 70 11.60 0.24 -12.56
C THR A 70 10.49 -0.48 -13.30
N ILE A 71 9.43 -0.86 -12.60
CA ILE A 71 8.20 -1.37 -13.20
C ILE A 71 7.28 -0.19 -13.44
N VAL A 72 6.78 -0.03 -14.66
CA VAL A 72 5.83 1.02 -15.01
C VAL A 72 4.52 0.39 -15.43
N TYR A 73 3.43 0.85 -14.86
CA TYR A 73 2.10 0.38 -15.21
C TYR A 73 1.13 1.52 -15.48
N CYS A 74 0.07 1.19 -16.20
CA CYS A 74 -1.10 2.03 -16.31
C CYS A 74 -2.35 1.14 -16.27
N ARG A 75 -3.50 1.61 -16.77
CA ARG A 75 -4.72 0.80 -16.78
C ARG A 75 -4.58 -0.51 -17.56
N SER A 76 -3.97 -0.50 -18.74
CA SER A 76 -3.95 -1.65 -19.67
C SER A 76 -2.60 -1.94 -20.32
N GLY A 77 -1.52 -1.27 -19.91
CA GLY A 77 -0.17 -1.41 -20.50
C GLY A 77 0.20 -0.43 -21.63
N VAL A 78 -0.76 0.32 -22.20
CA VAL A 78 -0.48 1.19 -23.36
C VAL A 78 0.28 2.48 -22.98
N ARG A 79 -0.18 3.21 -21.96
CA ARG A 79 0.49 4.44 -21.49
C ARG A 79 1.85 4.15 -20.86
N SER A 80 1.96 3.02 -20.16
CA SER A 80 3.20 2.58 -19.53
C SER A 80 4.26 2.22 -20.56
N LYS A 81 3.89 1.66 -21.72
CA LYS A 81 4.85 1.46 -22.83
C LYS A 81 5.46 2.78 -23.30
N ALA A 82 4.65 3.85 -23.43
CA ALA A 82 5.17 5.18 -23.76
C ALA A 82 6.03 5.78 -22.64
N ALA A 83 5.64 5.60 -21.39
CA ALA A 83 6.43 6.03 -20.24
C ALA A 83 7.80 5.34 -20.16
N CYS A 84 7.86 4.03 -20.46
CA CYS A 84 9.12 3.29 -20.48
C CYS A 84 10.10 3.89 -21.50
N GLN A 85 9.60 4.33 -22.67
CA GLN A 85 10.44 5.01 -23.66
C GLN A 85 10.97 6.34 -23.14
N ILE A 86 10.15 7.13 -22.42
CA ILE A 86 10.58 8.39 -21.80
C ILE A 86 11.68 8.13 -20.78
N LEU A 87 11.50 7.14 -19.89
CA LEU A 87 12.47 6.81 -18.83
C LEU A 87 13.77 6.20 -19.39
N ASN A 88 13.70 5.33 -20.38
CA ASN A 88 14.88 4.82 -21.08
C ASN A 88 15.68 5.95 -21.72
N ASN A 89 15.01 6.92 -22.36
CA ASN A 89 15.67 8.10 -22.94
C ASN A 89 16.25 9.03 -21.86
N ALA A 90 15.68 9.06 -20.66
CA ALA A 90 16.21 9.77 -19.50
C ALA A 90 17.41 9.06 -18.85
N GLY A 91 17.72 7.82 -19.25
CA GLY A 91 18.87 7.06 -18.77
C GLY A 91 18.59 6.14 -17.57
N VAL A 92 17.32 5.82 -17.30
CA VAL A 92 16.95 4.80 -16.32
C VAL A 92 17.38 3.43 -16.86
N ARG A 93 18.15 2.66 -16.09
CA ARG A 93 18.88 1.49 -16.61
C ARG A 93 18.00 0.29 -16.92
N HIS A 94 17.02 0.02 -16.06
CA HIS A 94 16.17 -1.18 -16.11
C HIS A 94 14.71 -0.75 -16.00
N VAL A 95 14.01 -0.68 -17.13
CA VAL A 95 12.60 -0.25 -17.18
C VAL A 95 11.74 -1.33 -17.81
N PHE A 96 10.76 -1.79 -17.04
CA PHE A 96 9.83 -2.85 -17.41
C PHE A 96 8.42 -2.28 -17.59
N ASN A 97 7.85 -2.48 -18.78
CA ASN A 97 6.42 -2.24 -18.99
C ASN A 97 5.60 -3.41 -18.44
N MET A 98 4.70 -3.15 -17.49
CA MET A 98 3.72 -4.14 -17.03
C MET A 98 2.57 -4.26 -18.03
N ASN A 99 2.64 -5.28 -18.88
CA ASN A 99 1.60 -5.60 -19.86
C ASN A 99 0.34 -6.09 -19.14
N GLY A 100 -0.83 -5.76 -19.69
CA GLY A 100 -2.12 -5.96 -19.01
C GLY A 100 -2.48 -4.84 -18.02
N GLY A 101 -1.48 -4.14 -17.49
CA GLY A 101 -1.68 -3.03 -16.56
C GLY A 101 -2.42 -3.46 -15.30
N LEU A 102 -3.15 -2.54 -14.69
CA LEU A 102 -4.00 -2.82 -13.52
C LEU A 102 -5.19 -3.75 -13.84
N ILE A 103 -5.66 -3.81 -15.09
CA ILE A 103 -6.79 -4.70 -15.47
C ILE A 103 -6.46 -6.17 -15.20
N ASP A 104 -5.22 -6.58 -15.48
CA ASP A 104 -4.77 -7.96 -15.32
C ASP A 104 -4.05 -8.17 -13.97
N TRP A 105 -4.08 -7.19 -13.07
CA TRP A 105 -3.48 -7.29 -11.74
C TRP A 105 -4.40 -8.09 -10.82
N ASP A 106 -3.85 -9.12 -10.18
CA ASP A 106 -4.56 -10.01 -9.25
C ASP A 106 -3.99 -9.94 -7.82
N GLY A 107 -3.19 -8.92 -7.55
CA GLY A 107 -2.61 -8.65 -6.23
C GLY A 107 -3.48 -7.71 -5.41
N GLY A 108 -2.95 -7.33 -4.24
CA GLY A 108 -3.57 -6.29 -3.42
C GLY A 108 -3.64 -4.96 -4.17
N GLU A 109 -4.69 -4.20 -3.92
CA GLU A 109 -4.91 -2.86 -4.42
C GLU A 109 -5.16 -1.92 -3.24
N SER A 110 -4.58 -0.73 -3.29
CA SER A 110 -4.79 0.38 -2.36
C SER A 110 -5.68 1.44 -3.01
N VAL A 111 -6.35 2.24 -2.20
CA VAL A 111 -7.24 3.31 -2.69
C VAL A 111 -6.78 4.66 -2.14
N GLY A 112 -7.20 5.72 -2.82
CA GLY A 112 -6.93 7.09 -2.45
C GLY A 112 -5.65 7.68 -3.07
N SER A 113 -5.49 8.99 -2.97
CA SER A 113 -4.33 9.74 -3.46
C SER A 113 -3.08 9.40 -2.65
N GLU A 114 -1.90 9.79 -3.15
CA GLU A 114 -0.65 9.72 -2.37
C GLU A 114 -0.71 10.52 -1.05
N ALA A 115 -1.71 11.38 -0.88
CA ALA A 115 -2.04 12.06 0.37
C ALA A 115 -3.27 11.47 1.10
N MET A 116 -4.05 10.57 0.47
CA MET A 116 -5.41 10.17 0.90
C MET A 116 -5.47 8.82 1.63
N GLY A 117 -4.36 8.09 1.86
CA GLY A 117 -4.32 6.90 2.74
C GLY A 117 -4.51 7.25 4.23
N ILE A 118 -5.34 8.25 4.48
CA ILE A 118 -5.40 9.17 5.59
C ILE A 118 -6.89 9.56 5.78
N GLU A 119 -7.68 9.83 4.74
CA GLU A 119 -9.04 10.39 4.95
C GLU A 119 -10.06 9.47 5.69
N TYR A 120 -9.84 8.15 5.75
CA TYR A 120 -10.69 7.22 6.52
C TYR A 120 -10.30 7.10 8.01
N PHE A 121 -9.08 7.52 8.37
CA PHE A 121 -8.51 7.38 9.72
C PHE A 121 -7.98 8.71 10.27
N ALA A 122 -8.03 9.76 9.46
CA ALA A 122 -7.09 10.86 9.54
C ALA A 122 -7.58 12.13 8.79
N SER A 123 -8.86 12.50 8.98
CA SER A 123 -9.38 13.85 8.72
C SER A 123 -8.70 14.98 9.50
N GLY A 124 -7.63 14.69 10.25
CA GLY A 124 -6.92 15.60 11.11
C GLY A 124 -5.66 16.12 10.46
N ASP A 125 -5.28 17.32 10.84
CA ASP A 125 -3.98 17.86 10.49
C ASP A 125 -2.90 17.11 11.31
N PHE A 126 -2.31 16.06 10.74
CA PHE A 126 -1.17 15.37 11.36
C PHE A 126 0.06 16.26 11.31
N GLU A 127 0.59 16.62 12.48
CA GLU A 127 1.82 17.40 12.56
C GLU A 127 3.05 16.54 12.20
N THR A 128 2.96 15.23 12.42
CA THR A 128 4.09 14.30 12.24
C THR A 128 3.72 12.98 11.54
N SER A 129 4.71 12.37 10.89
CA SER A 129 4.59 11.00 10.35
C SER A 129 4.33 9.95 11.43
N PHE A 130 4.77 10.20 12.67
CA PHE A 130 4.49 9.33 13.81
C PHE A 130 3.01 9.32 14.15
N GLU A 131 2.40 10.50 14.33
CA GLU A 131 0.99 10.61 14.69
C GLU A 131 0.10 9.93 13.66
N LEU A 132 0.41 10.14 12.37
CA LEU A 132 -0.32 9.51 11.28
C LEU A 132 -0.24 7.98 11.33
N ALA A 133 0.98 7.45 11.40
CA ALA A 133 1.19 6.00 11.47
C ALA A 133 0.52 5.42 12.72
N TYR A 134 0.74 6.02 13.89
CA TYR A 134 0.22 5.49 15.15
C TYR A 134 -1.31 5.50 15.20
N GLN A 135 -1.97 6.56 14.70
CA GLN A 135 -3.43 6.61 14.66
C GLN A 135 -4.03 5.60 13.70
N MET A 136 -3.41 5.38 12.53
CA MET A 136 -3.83 4.31 11.61
C MET A 136 -3.79 2.94 12.31
N GLU A 137 -2.66 2.58 12.92
CA GLU A 137 -2.50 1.30 13.63
C GLU A 137 -3.52 1.14 14.76
N ALA A 138 -3.68 2.18 15.59
CA ALA A 138 -4.62 2.16 16.69
C ALA A 138 -6.07 2.04 16.21
N GLY A 139 -6.43 2.73 15.12
CA GLY A 139 -7.75 2.67 14.51
C GLY A 139 -8.07 1.30 13.91
N LEU A 140 -7.13 0.72 13.16
CA LEU A 140 -7.26 -0.63 12.61
C LEU A 140 -7.42 -1.68 13.70
N LYS A 141 -6.62 -1.59 14.76
CA LYS A 141 -6.75 -2.46 15.94
C LYS A 141 -8.15 -2.40 16.53
N GLN A 142 -8.66 -1.20 16.83
CA GLN A 142 -9.99 -1.03 17.40
C GLN A 142 -11.08 -1.56 16.47
N PHE A 143 -10.94 -1.31 15.18
CA PHE A 143 -11.85 -1.83 14.17
C PHE A 143 -11.88 -3.37 14.17
N TYR A 144 -10.72 -4.04 14.14
CA TYR A 144 -10.66 -5.51 14.21
C TYR A 144 -11.26 -6.05 15.51
N LEU A 145 -10.98 -5.43 16.65
CA LEU A 145 -11.56 -5.84 17.93
C LEU A 145 -13.08 -5.66 17.95
N ALA A 146 -13.60 -4.58 17.35
CA ALA A 146 -15.03 -4.39 17.22
C ALA A 146 -15.66 -5.47 16.33
N LEU A 147 -14.99 -5.90 15.26
CA LEU A 147 -15.44 -7.02 14.43
C LEU A 147 -15.44 -8.37 15.16
N VAL A 148 -14.47 -8.60 16.08
CA VAL A 148 -14.45 -9.81 16.93
C VAL A 148 -15.74 -9.95 17.75
N GLU A 149 -16.27 -8.83 18.25
CA GLU A 149 -17.51 -8.80 19.03
C GLU A 149 -18.77 -9.03 18.17
N GLN A 150 -18.69 -8.84 16.84
CA GLN A 150 -19.83 -8.97 15.92
C GLN A 150 -19.99 -10.38 15.32
N THR A 151 -18.99 -11.25 15.46
CA THR A 151 -19.05 -12.63 14.95
C THR A 151 -19.17 -13.63 16.10
N ASP A 152 -19.78 -14.79 15.86
CA ASP A 152 -19.74 -15.96 16.75
C ASP A 152 -18.86 -17.09 16.19
N ASN A 153 -18.33 -16.92 14.97
CA ASN A 153 -17.50 -17.93 14.33
C ASN A 153 -16.09 -17.94 14.95
N PRO A 154 -15.65 -19.05 15.57
CA PRO A 154 -14.36 -19.10 16.26
C PRO A 154 -13.16 -18.87 15.34
N ASN A 155 -13.23 -19.33 14.07
CA ASN A 155 -12.14 -19.16 13.10
C ASN A 155 -12.06 -17.70 12.60
N GLU A 156 -13.20 -17.03 12.48
CA GLU A 156 -13.27 -15.60 12.15
C GLU A 156 -12.73 -14.77 13.32
N LYS A 157 -13.15 -15.07 14.56
CA LYS A 157 -12.60 -14.43 15.77
C LYS A 157 -11.09 -14.57 15.87
N GLU A 158 -10.56 -15.77 15.64
CA GLU A 158 -9.12 -16.02 15.68
C GLU A 158 -8.38 -15.18 14.64
N THR A 159 -8.92 -15.09 13.42
CA THR A 159 -8.35 -14.29 12.33
C THR A 159 -8.32 -12.80 12.67
N LEU A 160 -9.44 -12.24 13.10
CA LEU A 160 -9.54 -10.82 13.44
C LEU A 160 -8.68 -10.48 14.68
N THR A 161 -8.63 -11.38 15.67
CA THR A 161 -7.74 -11.23 16.83
C THR A 161 -6.27 -11.24 16.42
N GLN A 162 -5.90 -12.05 15.42
CA GLN A 162 -4.55 -12.08 14.88
C GLN A 162 -4.19 -10.76 14.18
N MET A 163 -5.09 -10.20 13.38
CA MET A 163 -4.88 -8.89 12.73
C MET A 163 -4.72 -7.77 13.78
N ALA A 164 -5.58 -7.72 14.80
CA ALA A 164 -5.43 -6.76 15.89
C ALA A 164 -4.05 -6.84 16.61
N ARG A 165 -3.42 -8.02 16.63
CA ARG A 165 -2.08 -8.20 17.22
C ARG A 165 -0.95 -7.74 16.31
N PHE A 166 -1.14 -7.71 15.00
CA PHE A 166 -0.19 -7.11 14.07
C PHE A 166 -0.02 -5.62 14.42
N GLU A 167 -1.15 -4.94 14.57
CA GLU A 167 -1.17 -3.49 14.85
C GLU A 167 -0.58 -3.18 16.24
N ASP A 168 -0.82 -4.02 17.24
CA ASP A 168 -0.15 -3.92 18.55
C ASP A 168 1.39 -3.92 18.43
N GLY A 169 1.92 -4.76 17.54
CA GLY A 169 3.35 -4.84 17.24
C GLY A 169 3.87 -3.55 16.60
N HIS A 170 3.15 -3.01 15.62
CA HIS A 170 3.49 -1.77 14.94
C HIS A 170 3.45 -0.56 15.88
N MET A 171 2.38 -0.42 16.68
CA MET A 171 2.27 0.63 17.69
C MET A 171 3.44 0.59 18.68
N ALA A 172 3.84 -0.59 19.14
CA ALA A 172 4.99 -0.75 20.04
C ALA A 172 6.31 -0.30 19.38
N LYS A 173 6.50 -0.60 18.08
CA LYS A 173 7.68 -0.18 17.31
C LYS A 173 7.71 1.33 17.11
N LEU A 174 6.58 1.93 16.75
CA LEU A 174 6.42 3.38 16.62
C LEU A 174 6.77 4.09 17.94
N LEU A 175 6.20 3.65 19.07
CA LEU A 175 6.52 4.22 20.38
C LEU A 175 8.01 4.05 20.74
N SER A 176 8.60 2.90 20.43
CA SER A 176 10.02 2.66 20.67
C SER A 176 10.92 3.57 19.82
N LYS A 177 10.59 3.78 18.54
CA LYS A 177 11.35 4.64 17.62
C LYS A 177 11.32 6.11 18.07
N TYR A 178 10.16 6.59 18.52
CA TYR A 178 9.94 7.99 18.85
C TYR A 178 10.00 8.32 20.35
N LYS A 179 10.40 7.37 21.20
CA LYS A 179 10.42 7.52 22.68
C LYS A 179 11.10 8.80 23.18
N ASP A 180 12.18 9.22 22.53
CA ASP A 180 12.99 10.37 22.98
C ASP A 180 12.32 11.71 22.65
N SER A 181 11.38 11.70 21.68
CA SER A 181 10.56 12.84 21.29
C SER A 181 9.35 13.03 22.22
N ASN A 182 9.06 12.06 23.09
CA ASN A 182 7.88 12.01 23.96
C ASN A 182 6.58 12.39 23.23
N PRO A 183 6.22 11.67 22.16
CA PRO A 183 5.11 12.05 21.32
C PRO A 183 3.78 11.94 22.08
N ALA A 184 2.83 12.80 21.72
CA ALA A 184 1.47 12.67 22.21
C ALA A 184 0.87 11.36 21.67
N VAL A 185 0.23 10.61 22.56
CA VAL A 185 -0.50 9.39 22.22
C VAL A 185 -1.98 9.67 22.47
N PRO A 186 -2.86 9.48 21.48
CA PRO A 186 -4.30 9.68 21.67
C PRO A 186 -4.83 8.81 22.81
N GLY A 187 -5.77 9.35 23.59
CA GLY A 187 -6.44 8.58 24.63
C GLY A 187 -7.38 7.51 24.03
N GLU A 188 -7.66 6.42 24.76
CA GLU A 188 -8.55 5.34 24.27
C GLU A 188 -9.94 5.83 23.80
N ASN A 189 -10.48 6.90 24.42
CA ASN A 189 -11.76 7.48 24.03
C ASN A 189 -11.70 8.34 22.76
N GLU A 190 -10.51 8.84 22.38
CA GLU A 190 -10.31 9.58 21.12
C GLU A 190 -10.24 8.63 19.92
N LEU A 191 -9.99 7.33 20.17
CA LEU A 191 -9.93 6.28 19.14
C LEU A 191 -11.30 5.66 18.80
N ASN A 192 -12.34 5.91 19.60
CA ASN A 192 -13.71 5.43 19.33
C ASN A 192 -14.44 6.23 18.24
N ILE A 193 -13.92 7.40 17.89
CA ILE A 193 -14.37 8.19 16.76
C ILE A 193 -13.21 8.16 15.78
N LEU A 194 -13.35 7.36 14.73
CA LEU A 194 -12.37 7.35 13.65
C LEU A 194 -12.52 8.64 12.86
N GLU A 195 -11.40 9.23 12.49
CA GLU A 195 -11.41 10.54 11.87
C GLU A 195 -12.00 10.50 10.45
N GLY A 196 -12.87 11.47 10.15
CA GLY A 196 -13.90 11.41 9.11
C GLY A 196 -15.33 11.56 9.69
N GLY A 197 -15.44 11.51 11.03
CA GLY A 197 -16.71 11.53 11.76
C GLY A 197 -17.38 10.17 11.83
N PHE A 198 -16.71 9.12 11.35
CA PHE A 198 -17.22 7.76 11.32
C PHE A 198 -17.01 7.11 12.69
N ASP A 199 -18.13 6.79 13.31
CA ASP A 199 -18.16 5.87 14.45
C ASP A 199 -17.67 4.48 13.98
N ILE A 200 -17.05 3.71 14.87
CA ILE A 200 -16.75 2.30 14.64
C ILE A 200 -17.99 1.56 14.14
N ASP A 201 -19.18 1.91 14.65
CA ASP A 201 -20.46 1.37 14.19
C ASP A 201 -20.77 1.69 12.72
N GLU A 202 -20.37 2.87 12.24
CA GLU A 202 -20.56 3.29 10.85
C GLU A 202 -19.56 2.57 9.93
N MET A 203 -18.30 2.42 10.35
CA MET A 203 -17.31 1.58 9.66
C MET A 203 -17.79 0.12 9.56
N ILE A 204 -18.30 -0.45 10.65
CA ILE A 204 -18.90 -1.79 10.65
C ILE A 204 -20.04 -1.86 9.64
N SER A 205 -20.91 -0.85 9.59
CA SER A 205 -22.00 -0.78 8.60
C SER A 205 -21.49 -0.76 7.15
N VAL A 206 -20.44 0.01 6.86
CA VAL A 206 -19.80 0.10 5.54
C VAL A 206 -19.19 -1.24 5.11
N PHE A 207 -18.52 -1.93 6.03
CA PHE A 207 -17.82 -3.17 5.73
C PHE A 207 -18.65 -4.43 6.00
N LYS A 208 -19.88 -4.30 6.49
CA LYS A 208 -20.75 -5.42 6.88
C LYS A 208 -20.93 -6.46 5.77
N ASP A 209 -21.09 -6.01 4.52
CA ASP A 209 -21.27 -6.89 3.37
C ASP A 209 -19.98 -7.62 2.97
N GLN A 210 -18.83 -7.08 3.38
CA GLN A 210 -17.49 -7.66 3.25
C GLN A 210 -17.13 -8.55 4.46
N LEU A 211 -18.12 -8.95 5.27
CA LEU A 211 -17.95 -9.81 6.43
C LEU A 211 -18.92 -11.01 6.37
N GLY A 212 -18.84 -11.89 7.37
CA GLY A 212 -19.74 -13.04 7.54
C GLY A 212 -19.18 -14.40 7.11
N THR A 213 -17.94 -14.43 6.61
CA THR A 213 -17.16 -15.67 6.42
C THR A 213 -15.68 -15.41 6.75
N PRO A 214 -14.92 -16.43 7.17
CA PRO A 214 -13.47 -16.29 7.37
C PRO A 214 -12.73 -15.80 6.12
N GLU A 215 -13.14 -16.26 4.93
CA GLU A 215 -12.59 -15.81 3.64
C GLU A 215 -12.71 -14.29 3.46
N LYS A 216 -13.91 -13.75 3.68
CA LYS A 216 -14.19 -12.32 3.57
C LYS A 216 -13.43 -11.50 4.61
N ALA A 217 -13.33 -11.99 5.84
CA ALA A 217 -12.54 -11.34 6.89
C ALA A 217 -11.04 -11.28 6.51
N ILE A 218 -10.49 -12.37 5.95
CA ILE A 218 -9.11 -12.39 5.44
C ILE A 218 -8.93 -11.39 4.30
N GLN A 219 -9.84 -11.39 3.31
CA GLN A 219 -9.81 -10.44 2.20
C GLN A 219 -9.90 -8.99 2.67
N LEU A 220 -10.69 -8.70 3.70
CA LEU A 220 -10.78 -7.38 4.30
C LEU A 220 -9.45 -6.98 4.97
N GLY A 221 -8.87 -7.86 5.79
CA GLY A 221 -7.56 -7.62 6.39
C GLY A 221 -6.50 -7.36 5.33
N MET A 222 -6.42 -8.19 4.28
CA MET A 222 -5.47 -7.98 3.17
C MET A 222 -5.59 -6.59 2.54
N LYS A 223 -6.79 -5.99 2.47
CA LYS A 223 -6.95 -4.61 1.97
C LYS A 223 -6.33 -3.58 2.91
N PHE A 224 -6.50 -3.75 4.22
CA PHE A 224 -5.93 -2.82 5.20
C PHE A 224 -4.40 -2.98 5.30
N GLU A 225 -3.88 -4.22 5.31
CA GLU A 225 -2.43 -4.47 5.26
C GLU A 225 -1.82 -3.85 3.98
N ALA A 226 -2.51 -3.93 2.83
CA ALA A 226 -2.07 -3.29 1.59
C ALA A 226 -2.06 -1.75 1.69
N GLN A 227 -3.04 -1.17 2.38
CA GLN A 227 -3.07 0.28 2.64
C GLN A 227 -1.96 0.72 3.60
N ALA A 228 -1.71 -0.04 4.67
CA ALA A 228 -0.62 0.20 5.60
C ALA A 228 0.75 0.07 4.91
N PHE A 229 0.94 -0.97 4.08
CA PHE A 229 2.12 -1.14 3.23
C PHE A 229 2.37 0.08 2.35
N ASP A 230 1.31 0.57 1.68
CA ASP A 230 1.39 1.76 0.83
C ASP A 230 1.79 3.00 1.63
N LEU A 231 1.15 3.24 2.79
CA LEU A 231 1.48 4.35 3.67
C LEU A 231 2.95 4.30 4.10
N TYR A 232 3.41 3.16 4.62
CA TYR A 232 4.77 3.01 5.10
C TYR A 232 5.80 3.15 3.98
N SER A 233 5.51 2.63 2.79
CA SER A 233 6.33 2.84 1.60
C SER A 233 6.43 4.33 1.24
N ARG A 234 5.33 5.09 1.29
CA ARG A 234 5.33 6.54 1.07
C ARG A 234 6.11 7.29 2.15
N LEU A 235 5.93 6.93 3.42
CA LEU A 235 6.65 7.54 4.54
C LEU A 235 8.16 7.28 4.44
N ALA A 236 8.57 6.06 4.08
CA ALA A 236 9.97 5.72 3.86
C ALA A 236 10.59 6.60 2.76
N ARG A 237 9.89 6.77 1.62
CA ARG A 237 10.33 7.66 0.53
C ARG A 237 10.40 9.13 0.96
N LYS A 238 9.38 9.63 1.67
CA LYS A 238 9.34 11.02 2.16
C LYS A 238 10.55 11.37 3.02
N HIS A 239 11.07 10.39 3.77
CA HIS A 239 12.21 10.55 4.67
C HIS A 239 13.53 10.04 4.08
N ALA A 240 13.63 9.86 2.76
CA ALA A 240 14.79 9.28 2.09
C ALA A 240 16.12 9.90 2.53
N GLY A 241 17.12 9.04 2.80
CA GLY A 241 18.45 9.45 3.28
C GLY A 241 18.57 9.65 4.79
N THR A 242 17.53 9.32 5.57
CA THR A 242 17.53 9.38 7.04
C THR A 242 17.31 8.00 7.66
N ASP A 243 17.55 7.87 8.96
CA ASP A 243 17.23 6.66 9.74
C ASP A 243 15.71 6.47 9.95
N VAL A 244 14.91 7.50 9.67
CA VAL A 244 13.44 7.41 9.66
C VAL A 244 12.96 6.66 8.42
N ALA A 245 13.63 6.82 7.28
CA ALA A 245 13.32 6.05 6.07
C ALA A 245 13.51 4.55 6.31
N THR A 246 14.65 4.14 6.88
CA THR A 246 14.92 2.73 7.19
C THR A 246 13.86 2.15 8.12
N PHE A 247 13.46 2.90 9.14
CA PHE A 247 12.40 2.46 10.05
C PHE A 247 11.06 2.23 9.35
N TYR A 248 10.58 3.17 8.54
CA TYR A 248 9.32 2.97 7.82
C TYR A 248 9.42 1.92 6.71
N GLN A 249 10.63 1.68 6.18
CA GLN A 249 10.87 0.59 5.26
C GLN A 249 10.74 -0.78 5.96
N GLU A 250 11.24 -0.90 7.19
CA GLU A 250 11.04 -2.08 8.03
C GLU A 250 9.54 -2.31 8.31
N MET A 251 8.80 -1.26 8.66
CA MET A 251 7.35 -1.33 8.86
C MET A 251 6.63 -1.81 7.58
N ALA A 252 6.95 -1.24 6.42
CA ALA A 252 6.37 -1.69 5.14
C ALA A 252 6.70 -3.16 4.85
N ASN A 253 7.93 -3.61 5.12
CA ASN A 253 8.30 -5.01 4.91
C ASN A 253 7.48 -5.96 5.80
N GLU A 254 7.11 -5.54 7.01
CA GLU A 254 6.25 -6.33 7.90
C GLU A 254 4.82 -6.46 7.39
N GLU A 255 4.24 -5.39 6.85
CA GLU A 255 2.92 -5.47 6.20
C GLU A 255 2.92 -6.41 5.00
N GLN A 256 4.02 -6.43 4.26
CA GLN A 256 4.19 -7.39 3.18
C GLN A 256 4.24 -8.84 3.72
N GLU A 257 4.84 -9.08 4.88
CA GLU A 257 4.79 -10.37 5.56
C GLU A 257 3.39 -10.72 6.06
N HIS A 258 2.62 -9.76 6.58
CA HIS A 258 1.22 -9.96 6.97
C HIS A 258 0.36 -10.34 5.76
N LEU A 259 0.47 -9.62 4.65
CA LEU A 259 -0.17 -9.96 3.38
C LEU A 259 0.15 -11.39 2.95
N ASN A 260 1.42 -11.80 3.04
CA ASN A 260 1.83 -13.17 2.70
C ASN A 260 1.18 -14.21 3.63
N LYS A 261 1.12 -13.94 4.95
CA LYS A 261 0.46 -14.82 5.93
C LYS A 261 -1.05 -14.94 5.66
N LEU A 262 -1.71 -13.82 5.38
CA LEU A 262 -3.14 -13.78 5.07
C LEU A 262 -3.44 -14.48 3.74
N SER A 263 -2.61 -14.29 2.72
CA SER A 263 -2.73 -14.99 1.43
C SER A 263 -2.65 -16.49 1.60
N ALA A 264 -1.65 -16.99 2.35
CA ALA A 264 -1.53 -18.43 2.62
C ALA A 264 -2.77 -18.97 3.36
N LYS A 265 -3.30 -18.22 4.32
CA LYS A 265 -4.52 -18.60 5.04
C LYS A 265 -5.76 -18.60 4.15
N LEU A 266 -5.85 -17.68 3.19
CA LEU A 266 -6.93 -17.63 2.21
C LEU A 266 -6.89 -18.87 1.30
N GLU A 267 -5.69 -19.27 0.84
CA GLU A 267 -5.50 -20.47 0.02
C GLU A 267 -5.93 -21.76 0.75
N GLU A 268 -5.74 -21.84 2.08
CA GLU A 268 -6.21 -22.99 2.87
C GLU A 268 -7.74 -23.12 2.95
N LEU A 269 -8.49 -22.05 2.62
CA LEU A 269 -9.96 -22.03 2.66
C LEU A 269 -10.62 -22.31 1.30
N LEU A 270 -9.87 -22.26 0.19
CA LEU A 270 -10.34 -22.43 -1.20
C LEU A 270 -10.17 -23.88 -1.70
#